data_AF-A0A835MA42-F1
#
_entry.id   AF-A0A835MA42-F1
#
_cell.length_a   1.000
_cell.length_b   1.000
_cell.length_c   1.000
_cell.angle_alpha   90.00
_cell.angle_beta   90.00
_cell.angle_gamma   90.00
#
_symmetry.space_group_name_H-M   'P 1'
#
loop_
_entity.id
_entity.type
_entity.pdbx_description
1 polymer ?
#
loop_
_entity_poly.entity_id
_entity_poly.type
_entity_poly.pdbx_seq_one_letter_code
_entity_poly.pdbx_strand_id
1 'polypeptide(L)'
;MEEYIVKMVLLGVVSWTVAFLLVRKIFPKLSFNSCNRIVSTIHATLAVTLATLSVQDWRCPACPLASRSSHWQMSTLAVSLAYLVYDLICCLFDKHVALDNSVHHLVSIIGLGAGLFYEM
;
A
#
# COMPACT_ATOMS: atom_id res chain seq x y z
N MET A 1 17.28 1.05 9.64
CA MET A 1 16.32 1.47 8.60
C MET A 1 15.45 0.29 8.21
N GLU A 2 16.06 -0.84 7.85
CA GLU A 2 15.37 -2.09 7.49
C GLU A 2 14.34 -2.57 8.52
N GLU A 3 14.72 -2.72 9.79
CA GLU A 3 13.78 -3.21 10.82
C GLU A 3 12.53 -2.35 10.95
N TYR A 4 12.69 -1.03 10.83
CA TYR A 4 11.59 -0.09 10.93
C TYR A 4 10.62 -0.25 9.75
N ILE A 5 11.14 -0.40 8.53
CA ILE A 5 10.33 -0.62 7.33
C ILE A 5 9.59 -1.96 7.42
N VAL A 6 10.28 -3.04 7.82
CA VAL A 6 9.65 -4.35 8.02
C VAL A 6 8.54 -4.28 9.06
N LYS A 7 8.80 -3.65 10.22
CA LYS A 7 7.79 -3.43 11.27
C LYS A 7 6.61 -2.61 10.75
N MET A 8 6.87 -1.58 9.95
CA MET A 8 5.84 -0.73 9.35
C MET A 8 4.98 -1.49 8.34
N VAL A 9 5.57 -2.34 7.50
CA VAL A 9 4.83 -3.16 6.55
C VAL A 9 3.94 -4.16 7.30
N LEU A 10 4.49 -4.88 8.29
CA LEU A 10 3.73 -5.84 9.09
C LEU A 10 2.56 -5.17 9.83
N LEU A 11 2.82 -4.06 10.52
CA LEU A 11 1.79 -3.29 11.21
C LEU A 11 0.77 -2.71 10.23
N GLY A 12 1.22 -2.29 9.05
CA GLY A 12 0.38 -1.78 7.97
C GLY A 12 -0.60 -2.84 7.46
N VAL A 13 -0.15 -4.08 7.22
CA VAL A 13 -1.02 -5.19 6.77
C VAL A 13 -2.12 -5.45 7.81
N VAL A 14 -1.76 -5.48 9.09
CA VAL A 14 -2.72 -5.63 10.19
C VAL A 14 -3.69 -4.44 10.21
N SER A 15 -3.18 -3.21 10.06
CA SER A 15 -4.00 -1.99 10.10
C SER A 15 -5.00 -1.93 8.94
N TRP A 16 -4.60 -2.31 7.72
CA TRP A 16 -5.50 -2.41 6.57
C TRP A 16 -6.56 -3.49 6.77
N THR A 17 -6.19 -4.63 7.35
CA THR A 17 -7.13 -5.69 7.72
C THR A 17 -8.16 -5.19 8.74
N VAL A 18 -7.72 -4.48 9.78
CA VAL A 18 -8.61 -3.86 10.76
C VAL A 18 -9.52 -2.83 10.10
N ALA A 19 -8.99 -1.98 9.22
CA ALA A 19 -9.79 -1.00 8.47
C ALA A 19 -10.89 -1.69 7.64
N PHE A 20 -10.57 -2.80 6.97
CA PHE A 20 -11.56 -3.60 6.25
C PHE A 20 -12.67 -4.14 7.15
N LEU A 21 -12.31 -4.74 8.30
CA LEU A 21 -13.27 -5.24 9.27
C LEU A 21 -14.17 -4.13 9.82
N LEU A 22 -13.62 -2.94 10.04
CA LEU A 22 -14.38 -1.76 10.44
C LEU A 22 -15.35 -1.31 9.32
N VAL A 23 -14.89 -1.23 8.08
CA VAL A 23 -15.75 -0.90 6.92
C VAL A 23 -16.89 -1.92 6.80
N ARG A 24 -16.61 -3.22 6.93
CA ARG A 24 -17.65 -4.27 6.92
C ARG A 24 -18.66 -4.11 8.05
N LYS A 25 -18.19 -3.75 9.25
CA LYS A 25 -19.05 -3.52 10.41
C LYS A 25 -19.95 -2.29 10.23
N ILE A 26 -19.43 -1.21 9.65
CA ILE A 26 -20.18 0.04 9.41
C ILE A 26 -21.17 -0.13 8.26
N PHE A 27 -20.80 -0.89 7.22
CA PHE A 27 -21.61 -1.09 6.01
C PHE A 27 -21.99 -2.57 5.79
N PRO A 28 -22.77 -3.19 6.69
CA PRO A 28 -23.04 -4.63 6.65
C PRO A 28 -23.82 -5.10 5.41
N LYS A 29 -24.50 -4.17 4.72
CA LYS A 29 -25.28 -4.45 3.50
C LYS A 29 -24.42 -4.48 2.24
N LEU A 30 -23.19 -3.99 2.28
CA LEU A 30 -22.29 -3.98 1.13
C LEU A 30 -21.64 -5.35 0.95
N SER A 31 -21.34 -5.70 -0.31
CA SER A 31 -20.61 -6.93 -0.65
C SER A 31 -19.16 -6.88 -0.14
N PHE A 32 -18.49 -8.05 -0.12
CA PHE A 32 -17.06 -8.12 0.24
C PHE A 32 -16.22 -7.19 -0.65
N ASN A 33 -16.39 -7.31 -1.97
CA ASN A 33 -15.71 -6.48 -2.95
C ASN A 33 -16.05 -4.99 -2.80
N SER A 34 -17.31 -4.64 -2.52
CA SER A 34 -17.69 -3.25 -2.27
C SER A 34 -17.01 -2.67 -1.03
N CYS A 35 -16.93 -3.43 0.06
CA CYS A 35 -16.18 -3.02 1.26
C CYS A 35 -14.68 -2.89 0.95
N ASN A 36 -14.12 -3.83 0.18
CA ASN A 36 -12.70 -3.79 -0.18
C ASN A 36 -12.38 -2.55 -1.02
N ARG A 37 -13.23 -2.21 -2.00
CA ARG A 37 -13.09 -0.98 -2.81
C ARG A 37 -13.12 0.31 -2.00
N ILE A 38 -13.86 0.35 -0.89
CA ILE A 38 -13.81 1.50 0.04
C ILE A 38 -12.41 1.58 0.66
N VAL A 39 -11.86 0.47 1.13
CA VAL A 39 -10.48 0.41 1.66
C VAL A 39 -9.46 0.81 0.59
N SER A 40 -9.61 0.33 -0.65
CA SER A 40 -8.78 0.73 -1.80
C SER A 40 -8.83 2.23 -2.05
N THR A 41 -10.01 2.85 -1.93
CA THR A 41 -10.18 4.30 -2.12
C THR A 41 -9.49 5.09 -1.01
N ILE A 42 -9.56 4.61 0.24
CA ILE A 42 -8.83 5.18 1.37
C ILE A 42 -7.32 5.07 1.12
N HIS A 43 -6.84 3.90 0.69
CA HIS A 43 -5.44 3.71 0.33
C HIS A 43 -4.99 4.66 -0.78
N ALA A 44 -5.73 4.76 -1.88
CA ALA A 44 -5.38 5.64 -3.00
C ALA A 44 -5.27 7.10 -2.53
N THR A 45 -6.23 7.56 -1.72
CA THR A 45 -6.22 8.93 -1.16
C THR A 45 -5.00 9.15 -0.26
N LEU A 46 -4.72 8.19 0.63
CA LEU A 46 -3.58 8.25 1.54
C LEU A 46 -2.24 8.20 0.79
N ALA A 47 -2.11 7.33 -0.20
CA ALA A 47 -0.90 7.17 -1.01
C ALA A 47 -0.58 8.45 -1.78
N VAL A 48 -1.57 9.06 -2.45
CA VAL A 48 -1.39 10.35 -3.14
C VAL A 48 -1.00 11.44 -2.15
N THR A 49 -1.65 11.51 -0.99
CA THR A 49 -1.34 12.50 0.04
C THR A 49 0.09 12.34 0.56
N LEU A 50 0.48 11.13 0.96
CA LEU A 50 1.82 10.85 1.48
C LEU A 50 2.90 11.08 0.41
N ALA A 51 2.65 10.65 -0.83
CA ALA A 51 3.58 10.88 -1.94
C ALA A 51 3.79 12.39 -2.17
N THR A 52 2.70 13.16 -2.18
CA THR A 52 2.74 14.63 -2.30
C THR A 52 3.54 15.26 -1.15
N LEU A 53 3.30 14.82 0.08
CA LEU A 53 4.02 15.32 1.27
C LEU A 53 5.49 14.88 1.31
N SER A 54 5.85 13.81 0.61
CA SER A 54 7.22 13.31 0.55
C SER A 54 8.11 14.02 -0.48
N VAL A 55 7.52 14.86 -1.35
CA VAL A 55 8.26 15.67 -2.33
C VAL A 55 9.13 16.70 -1.60
N GLN A 56 10.44 16.66 -1.84
CA GLN A 56 11.41 17.54 -1.16
C GLN A 56 11.43 18.96 -1.73
N ASP A 57 11.36 19.09 -3.05
CA ASP A 57 11.30 20.37 -3.74
C ASP A 57 10.32 20.32 -4.92
N TRP A 58 9.24 21.09 -4.83
CA TRP A 58 8.24 21.16 -5.90
C TRP A 58 8.71 21.87 -7.17
N ARG A 59 9.82 22.61 -7.11
CA ARG A 59 10.45 23.21 -8.31
C ARG A 59 11.18 22.16 -9.15
N CYS A 60 11.68 21.10 -8.51
CA CYS A 60 12.17 19.91 -9.18
C CYS A 60 11.81 18.64 -8.40
N PRO A 61 10.58 18.10 -8.58
CA PRO A 61 10.08 16.97 -7.79
C PRO A 61 10.90 15.67 -7.92
N ALA A 62 11.65 15.54 -9.02
CA ALA A 62 12.52 14.40 -9.29
C ALA A 62 13.99 14.65 -8.92
N CYS A 63 14.35 15.86 -8.46
CA CYS A 63 15.71 16.17 -8.03
C CYS A 63 15.89 15.87 -6.54
N PRO A 64 17.10 15.46 -6.12
CA PRO A 64 18.21 15.03 -6.97
C PRO A 64 17.92 13.66 -7.61
N LEU A 65 18.32 13.48 -8.88
CA LEU A 65 18.18 12.19 -9.55
C LEU A 65 19.10 11.15 -8.92
N ALA A 66 18.61 9.92 -8.76
CA ALA A 66 19.36 8.79 -8.20
C ALA A 66 19.95 9.04 -6.79
N SER A 67 19.37 9.96 -6.02
CA SER A 67 19.69 10.12 -4.61
C SER A 67 18.97 9.06 -3.76
N ARG A 68 19.53 8.76 -2.59
CA ARG A 68 18.87 7.89 -1.62
C ARG A 68 17.50 8.42 -1.23
N SER A 69 16.55 7.49 -1.10
CA SER A 69 15.22 7.76 -0.61
C SER A 69 15.24 8.33 0.81
N SER A 70 14.50 9.41 1.03
CA SER A 70 14.25 9.94 2.37
C SER A 70 13.36 9.01 3.19
N HIS A 71 13.38 9.18 4.51
CA HIS A 71 12.49 8.44 5.42
C HIS A 71 11.02 8.53 4.98
N TRP A 72 10.53 9.73 4.63
CA TRP A 72 9.15 9.94 4.20
C TRP A 72 8.81 9.21 2.89
N GLN A 73 9.72 9.18 1.93
CA GLN A 73 9.54 8.44 0.67
C GLN A 73 9.46 6.94 0.94
N MET A 74 10.37 6.39 1.75
CA MET A 74 10.32 4.97 2.12
C MET A 74 9.08 4.61 2.93
N SER A 75 8.67 5.45 3.90
CA SER A 75 7.42 5.22 4.66
C SER A 75 6.20 5.19 3.73
N THR A 76 6.15 6.08 2.75
CA THR A 76 5.06 6.15 1.75
C THR A 76 4.97 4.86 0.95
N LEU A 77 6.12 4.35 0.49
CA LEU A 77 6.18 3.07 -0.23
C LEU A 77 5.82 1.89 0.69
N ALA A 78 6.28 1.88 1.93
CA ALA A 78 5.97 0.83 2.91
C ALA A 78 4.47 0.73 3.21
N VAL A 79 3.77 1.87 3.37
CA VAL A 79 2.31 1.92 3.56
C VAL A 79 1.58 1.32 2.35
N SER A 80 2.08 1.58 1.14
CA SER A 80 1.50 1.08 -0.11
C SER A 80 1.77 -0.41 -0.33
N LEU A 81 2.99 -0.86 -0.02
CA LEU A 81 3.34 -2.28 -0.02
C LEU A 81 2.46 -3.07 0.95
N ALA A 82 2.26 -2.55 2.16
CA ALA A 82 1.39 -3.15 3.16
C ALA A 82 -0.06 -3.27 2.67
N TYR A 83 -0.57 -2.23 2.01
CA TYR A 83 -1.89 -2.28 1.39
C TYR A 83 -1.97 -3.36 0.31
N LEU A 84 -1.00 -3.43 -0.61
CA LEU A 84 -1.02 -4.40 -1.70
C LEU A 84 -0.97 -5.85 -1.20
N VAL A 85 -0.21 -6.12 -0.13
CA VAL A 85 -0.20 -7.44 0.53
C VAL A 85 -1.57 -7.76 1.11
N TYR A 86 -2.19 -6.81 1.83
CA TYR A 86 -3.56 -6.96 2.33
C TYR A 86 -4.56 -7.21 1.18
N ASP A 87 -4.48 -6.43 0.10
CA ASP A 87 -5.43 -6.47 -1.01
C ASP A 87 -5.31 -7.77 -1.80
N LEU A 88 -4.07 -8.26 -2.01
CA LEU A 88 -3.83 -9.59 -2.57
C LEU A 88 -4.49 -10.68 -1.73
N ILE A 89 -4.36 -10.63 -0.40
CA ILE A 89 -5.02 -11.58 0.49
C ILE A 89 -6.53 -11.51 0.28
N CYS A 90 -7.13 -10.31 0.26
CA CYS A 90 -8.55 -10.12 -0.02
C CYS A 90 -8.99 -10.69 -1.38
N CYS A 91 -8.20 -10.52 -2.43
CA CYS A 91 -8.48 -11.11 -3.75
C CYS A 91 -8.52 -12.65 -3.73
N LEU A 92 -7.68 -13.29 -2.92
CA LEU A 92 -7.64 -14.74 -2.79
C LEU A 92 -8.83 -15.31 -1.99
N PHE A 93 -9.49 -14.49 -1.17
CA PHE A 93 -10.67 -14.86 -0.40
C PHE A 93 -12.01 -14.55 -1.10
N ASP A 94 -12.01 -13.76 -2.18
CA ASP A 94 -13.23 -13.48 -2.91
C ASP A 94 -13.71 -14.73 -3.66
N LYS A 95 -15.03 -14.81 -3.91
CA LYS A 95 -15.66 -15.99 -4.53
C LYS A 95 -15.15 -16.26 -5.95
N HIS A 96 -14.58 -15.24 -6.60
CA HIS A 96 -13.93 -15.33 -7.89
C HIS A 96 -12.52 -14.76 -7.78
N VAL A 97 -11.52 -15.64 -7.87
CA VAL A 97 -10.13 -15.21 -7.94
C VAL A 97 -9.91 -14.47 -9.26
N ALA A 98 -9.77 -13.15 -9.19
CA ALA A 98 -9.37 -12.32 -10.31
C ALA A 98 -7.86 -12.50 -10.54
N LEU A 99 -7.50 -13.42 -11.44
CA LEU A 99 -6.10 -13.76 -11.73
C LEU A 99 -5.29 -12.55 -12.23
N ASP A 100 -5.91 -11.69 -13.03
CA ASP A 100 -5.34 -10.44 -13.51
C ASP A 100 -4.97 -9.50 -12.36
N ASN A 101 -5.90 -9.27 -11.42
CA ASN A 101 -5.63 -8.51 -10.20
C ASN A 101 -4.55 -9.16 -9.34
N SER A 102 -4.59 -10.48 -9.19
CA SER A 102 -3.62 -11.22 -8.37
C SER A 102 -2.20 -11.09 -8.92
N VAL A 103 -2.03 -11.19 -10.24
CA VAL A 103 -0.74 -10.96 -10.91
C VAL A 103 -0.31 -9.51 -10.78
N HIS A 104 -1.23 -8.55 -10.97
CA HIS A 104 -0.96 -7.13 -10.78
C HIS A 104 -0.43 -6.84 -9.37
N HIS A 105 -1.08 -7.37 -8.33
CA HIS A 105 -0.63 -7.22 -6.95
C HIS A 105 0.72 -7.88 -6.74
N LEU A 106 0.93 -9.10 -7.24
CA LEU A 106 2.21 -9.81 -7.09
C LEU A 106 3.38 -9.02 -7.69
N VAL A 107 3.23 -8.56 -8.94
CA VAL A 107 4.26 -7.76 -9.61
C VAL A 107 4.51 -6.45 -8.86
N SER A 108 3.45 -5.79 -8.38
CA SER A 108 3.56 -4.54 -7.62
C SER A 108 4.25 -4.75 -6.26
N ILE A 109 3.93 -5.83 -5.54
CA ILE A 109 4.57 -6.21 -4.28
C ILE A 109 6.06 -6.47 -4.49
N ILE A 110 6.42 -7.24 -5.52
CA ILE A 110 7.82 -7.53 -5.84
C ILE A 110 8.56 -6.24 -6.21
N GLY A 111 7.96 -5.39 -7.06
CA GLY A 111 8.57 -4.13 -7.48
C GLY A 111 8.81 -3.17 -6.33
N LEU A 112 7.81 -2.93 -5.48
CA LEU A 112 7.95 -2.07 -4.30
C LEU A 112 8.87 -2.68 -3.25
N GLY A 113 8.80 -4.01 -3.04
CA GLY A 113 9.69 -4.73 -2.13
C GLY A 113 11.16 -4.63 -2.57
N ALA A 114 11.44 -4.80 -3.86
CA ALA A 114 12.76 -4.63 -4.43
C ALA A 114 13.26 -3.18 -4.32
N GLY A 115 12.39 -2.19 -4.60
CA GLY A 115 12.72 -0.77 -4.43
C GLY A 115 13.06 -0.42 -2.99
N LEU A 116 12.27 -0.90 -2.03
CA LEU A 116 12.58 -0.75 -0.61
C LEU A 116 13.88 -1.47 -0.23
N PHE A 117 14.14 -2.67 -0.75
CA PHE A 117 15.38 -3.40 -0.48
C PHE A 117 16.63 -2.74 -1.05
N TYR A 118 16.52 -2.15 -2.25
CA TYR A 118 17.65 -1.51 -2.93
C TYR A 118 17.98 -0.13 -2.36
N GLU A 119 16.98 0.59 -1.85
CA GLU A 119 17.12 1.93 -1.27
C GLU A 119 17.39 1.92 0.25
N MET A 120 17.27 0.75 0.90
CA MET A 120 17.69 0.51 2.28
C MET A 120 19.22 0.46 2.42
#